data_AF-A0A8E1VW94-F1
#
_entry.id   AF-A0A8E1VW94-F1
#
_cell.length_a   1.000
_cell.length_b   1.000
_cell.length_c   1.000
_cell.angle_alpha   90.00
_cell.angle_beta   90.00
_cell.angle_gamma   90.00
#
_symmetry.space_group_name_H-M   'P 1'
#
loop_
_entity.id
_entity.type
_entity.pdbx_description
1 polymer ?
#
loop_
_entity_poly.entity_id
_entity_poly.type
_entity_poly.pdbx_seq_one_letter_code
_entity_poly.pdbx_strand_id
1 'polypeptide(L)'
;MTTLRPSRGEAEYPRLLEVWRSAVEASHHFLVRAGRHCCARHWTASPKLTLDVNEQNPGAVGFYLHHGFEVAGRQEADSDGRPFPLLQLKRV
;
A
#
# COMPACT_ATOMS: atom_id res chain seq x y z
N MET A 1 -30.23 -5.27 9.02
CA MET A 1 -30.12 -4.32 7.89
C MET A 1 -29.11 -3.26 8.32
N THR A 2 -27.90 -3.30 7.78
CA THR A 2 -26.80 -2.43 8.23
C THR A 2 -26.78 -1.16 7.39
N THR A 3 -27.07 -0.02 8.01
CA THR A 3 -27.05 1.29 7.32
C THR A 3 -25.69 1.94 7.49
N LEU A 4 -25.03 2.26 6.38
CA LEU A 4 -23.78 3.04 6.40
C LEU A 4 -24.12 4.52 6.62
N ARG A 5 -23.45 5.15 7.59
CA ARG A 5 -23.61 6.58 7.85
C ARG A 5 -22.71 7.40 6.91
N PRO A 6 -23.13 8.61 6.49
CA PRO A 6 -22.26 9.55 5.81
C PRO A 6 -21.07 9.99 6.67
N SER A 7 -19.96 10.36 6.03
CA SER A 7 -18.81 10.99 6.68
C SER A 7 -19.17 12.39 7.18
N ARG A 8 -18.70 12.75 8.38
CA ARG A 8 -18.85 14.08 8.99
C ARG A 8 -17.70 15.04 8.63
N GLY A 9 -16.92 14.72 7.60
CA GLY A 9 -15.82 15.56 7.11
C GLY A 9 -14.45 15.22 7.71
N GLU A 10 -13.47 16.09 7.46
CA GLU A 10 -12.05 15.84 7.71
C GLU A 10 -11.69 15.57 9.18
N ALA A 11 -12.49 16.10 10.11
CA ALA A 11 -12.32 15.87 11.54
C ALA A 11 -12.43 14.37 11.94
N GLU A 12 -13.09 13.54 11.11
CA GLU A 12 -13.18 12.10 11.36
C GLU A 12 -12.01 11.29 10.78
N TYR A 13 -11.19 11.90 9.92
CA TYR A 13 -10.13 11.18 9.20
C TYR A 13 -9.10 10.52 10.13
N PRO A 14 -8.64 11.15 11.25
CA PRO A 14 -7.74 10.49 12.18
C PRO A 14 -8.31 9.16 12.70
N ARG A 15 -9.60 9.17 13.08
CA ARG A 15 -10.29 7.99 13.61
C ARG A 15 -10.56 6.93 12.54
N LEU A 16 -10.92 7.34 11.33
CA LEU A 16 -11.14 6.43 10.21
C LEU A 16 -9.82 5.76 9.77
N LEU A 17 -8.71 6.50 9.77
CA LEU A 17 -7.38 5.96 9.49
C LEU A 17 -6.94 4.97 10.57
N GLU A 18 -7.25 5.20 11.84
CA GLU A 18 -7.02 4.22 12.91
C GLU A 18 -7.80 2.92 12.69
N VAL A 19 -9.11 3.03 12.41
CA VAL A 19 -9.95 1.86 12.15
C VAL A 19 -9.48 1.10 10.92
N TRP A 20 -9.16 1.81 9.84
CA TRP A 20 -8.60 1.23 8.63
C TRP A 20 -7.26 0.53 8.91
N ARG A 21 -6.33 1.19 9.63
CA ARG A 21 -5.04 0.60 10.00
C ARG A 21 -5.23 -0.65 10.85
N SER A 22 -6.06 -0.59 11.88
CA SER A 22 -6.35 -1.73 12.78
C SER A 22 -6.94 -2.92 12.00
N ALA A 23 -7.88 -2.67 11.09
CA ALA A 23 -8.46 -3.71 10.23
C ALA A 23 -7.42 -4.32 9.28
N VAL A 24 -6.57 -3.49 8.68
CA VAL A 24 -5.46 -3.93 7.82
C VAL A 24 -4.45 -4.75 8.63
N GLU A 25 -4.06 -4.31 9.83
CA GLU A 25 -3.14 -5.06 10.70
C GLU A 25 -3.69 -6.42 11.12
N ALA A 26 -5.00 -6.49 11.40
CA ALA A 26 -5.66 -7.72 11.84
C ALA A 26 -5.84 -8.76 10.72
N SER A 27 -5.91 -8.34 9.45
CA SER A 27 -6.26 -9.23 8.33
C SER A 27 -5.13 -9.40 7.30
N HIS A 28 -4.35 -8.36 7.04
CA HIS A 28 -3.30 -8.33 6.03
C HIS A 28 -1.91 -8.52 6.66
N HIS A 29 -1.76 -9.62 7.41
CA HIS A 29 -0.51 -10.06 8.02
C HIS A 29 0.65 -10.26 7.01
N PHE A 30 0.38 -10.32 5.71
CA PHE A 30 1.39 -10.37 4.64
C PHE A 30 2.05 -9.01 4.36
N LEU A 31 1.37 -7.87 4.62
CA LEU A 31 1.96 -6.52 4.54
C LEU A 31 3.05 -6.29 5.61
N VAL A 32 3.12 -7.19 6.60
CA VAL A 32 3.97 -7.11 7.78
C VAL A 32 5.42 -7.50 7.50
N ARG A 33 5.68 -8.24 6.43
CA ARG A 33 7.07 -8.64 6.11
C ARG A 33 7.83 -7.63 5.24
N ALA A 34 7.18 -6.58 4.73
CA ALA A 34 7.84 -5.57 3.89
C ALA A 34 7.65 -4.11 4.33
N GLY A 35 6.67 -3.77 5.18
CA GLY A 35 6.17 -2.39 5.22
C GLY A 35 6.16 -1.63 6.55
N ARG A 36 6.62 -2.20 7.67
CA ARG A 36 6.42 -1.56 8.99
C ARG A 36 7.70 -1.09 9.66
N HIS A 37 8.24 0.01 9.12
CA HIS A 37 9.01 0.99 9.90
C HIS A 37 9.17 2.38 9.23
N CYS A 38 8.43 2.70 8.16
CA CYS A 38 8.74 3.88 7.33
C CYS A 38 7.66 4.96 7.17
N CYS A 39 6.40 4.71 7.54
CA CYS A 39 5.34 5.71 7.40
C CYS A 39 5.09 6.37 8.77
N ALA A 40 5.49 7.61 9.05
CA ALA A 40 5.05 8.80 8.33
C ALA A 40 6.05 9.98 8.29
N ARG A 41 7.35 9.80 8.60
CA ARG A 41 8.34 10.91 8.60
C ARG A 41 9.72 10.57 8.01
N HIS A 42 9.93 9.39 7.40
CA HIS A 42 11.27 8.96 7.00
C HIS A 42 11.40 8.33 5.60
N TRP A 43 10.32 8.23 4.81
CA TRP A 43 10.36 7.64 3.46
C TRP A 43 11.33 8.38 2.52
N THR A 44 11.60 9.66 2.75
CA THR A 44 12.49 10.48 1.90
C THR A 44 13.98 10.17 2.05
N ALA A 45 14.42 9.49 3.11
CA ALA A 45 15.84 9.38 3.47
C ALA A 45 16.55 8.10 3.00
N SER A 46 15.83 7.10 2.49
CA SER A 46 16.42 5.83 2.05
C SER A 46 16.53 5.74 0.52
N PRO A 47 17.74 5.77 -0.07
CA PRO A 47 17.94 5.70 -1.52
C PRO A 47 17.74 4.30 -2.12
N LYS A 48 17.37 3.28 -1.32
CA LYS A 48 17.19 1.89 -1.78
C LYS A 48 15.84 1.35 -1.37
N LEU A 49 14.79 1.95 -1.90
CA LEU A 49 13.43 1.64 -1.50
C LEU A 49 12.76 0.80 -2.57
N THR A 50 12.47 -0.45 -2.23
CA THR A 50 11.76 -1.40 -3.08
C THR A 50 10.41 -1.74 -2.48
N LEU A 51 9.38 -1.81 -3.32
CA LEU A 51 8.02 -2.18 -2.91
C LEU A 51 7.32 -2.96 -4.01
N ASP A 52 6.36 -3.80 -3.65
CA ASP A 52 5.52 -4.52 -4.60
C ASP A 52 4.12 -3.89 -4.65
N VAL A 53 3.62 -3.62 -5.85
CA VAL A 53 2.28 -3.08 -6.11
C VAL A 53 1.51 -4.00 -7.04
N ASN A 54 0.21 -4.19 -6.80
CA ASN A 54 -0.61 -4.97 -7.72
C ASN A 54 -0.79 -4.21 -9.06
N GLU A 55 -0.41 -4.84 -10.17
CA GLU A 55 -0.53 -4.32 -11.53
C GLU A 55 -1.98 -3.91 -11.88
N GLN A 56 -2.95 -4.64 -11.34
CA GLN A 56 -4.38 -4.40 -11.55
C GLN A 56 -4.89 -3.13 -10.84
N ASN A 57 -4.04 -2.44 -10.07
CA ASN A 57 -4.34 -1.15 -9.47
C ASN A 57 -3.58 -0.02 -10.19
N PRO A 58 -4.06 0.43 -11.37
CA PRO A 58 -3.37 1.44 -12.17
C PRO A 58 -3.21 2.78 -11.44
N GLY A 59 -4.11 3.10 -10.50
CA GLY A 59 -4.00 4.30 -9.66
C GLY A 59 -2.81 4.25 -8.71
N ALA A 60 -2.60 3.10 -8.04
CA ALA A 60 -1.44 2.91 -7.18
C ALA A 60 -0.13 2.86 -8.00
N VAL A 61 -0.14 2.18 -9.15
CA VAL A 61 1.02 2.14 -10.06
C VAL A 61 1.40 3.57 -10.49
N GLY A 62 0.44 4.35 -10.98
CA GLY A 62 0.67 5.73 -11.40
C GLY A 62 1.17 6.63 -10.26
N PHE A 63 0.63 6.46 -9.05
CA PHE A 63 1.08 7.18 -7.86
C PHE A 63 2.58 6.95 -7.60
N TYR A 64 3.03 5.70 -7.56
CA TYR A 64 4.44 5.41 -7.28
C TYR A 64 5.36 5.82 -8.43
N LEU A 65 4.96 5.61 -9.69
CA LEU A 65 5.76 6.06 -10.84
C LEU A 65 5.97 7.58 -10.83
N HIS A 66 4.93 8.36 -10.50
CA HIS A 66 5.05 9.81 -10.38
C HIS A 66 5.97 10.25 -9.22
N HIS A 67 6.05 9.44 -8.16
CA HIS A 67 6.89 9.68 -6.98
C HIS A 67 8.35 9.19 -7.13
N GLY A 68 8.82 8.93 -8.36
CA GLY A 68 10.21 8.58 -8.64
C GLY A 68 10.55 7.11 -8.47
N PHE A 69 9.55 6.24 -8.60
CA PHE A 69 9.76 4.79 -8.68
C PHE A 69 9.78 4.33 -10.14
N GLU A 70 10.56 3.28 -10.40
CA GLU A 70 10.62 2.57 -11.67
C GLU A 70 10.25 1.10 -11.47
N VAL A 71 9.66 0.49 -12.50
CA VAL A 71 9.38 -0.95 -12.51
C VAL A 71 10.70 -1.71 -12.62
N ALA A 72 11.02 -2.50 -11.59
CA ALA A 72 12.20 -3.36 -11.51
C ALA A 72 11.89 -4.82 -11.92
N GLY A 73 10.64 -5.25 -11.79
CA GLY A 73 10.23 -6.61 -12.13
C GLY A 73 8.72 -6.82 -12.06
N ARG A 74 8.27 -7.98 -12.54
CA ARG A 74 6.88 -8.41 -12.53
C ARG A 74 6.81 -9.87 -12.08
N GLN A 75 5.82 -10.17 -11.23
CA GLN A 75 5.47 -11.52 -10.81
C GLN A 75 4.03 -11.77 -11.20
N GLU A 76 3.74 -12.94 -11.77
CA GLU A 76 2.38 -13.30 -12.23
C GLU A 76 1.45 -13.66 -11.08
N ALA A 77 2.03 -14.13 -9.97
CA ALA A 77 1.30 -14.53 -8.78
C ALA A 77 1.86 -13.85 -7.53
N ASP A 78 1.01 -13.72 -6.52
CA ASP A 78 1.46 -13.30 -5.19
C ASP A 78 2.19 -14.43 -4.45
N SER A 79 2.72 -14.12 -3.27
CA SER A 79 3.41 -15.08 -2.39
C SER A 79 2.55 -16.26 -1.93
N ASP A 80 1.22 -16.18 -2.10
CA ASP A 80 0.23 -17.21 -1.79
C ASP A 80 -0.23 -17.97 -3.05
N GLY A 81 0.39 -17.71 -4.21
CA GLY A 81 0.08 -18.37 -5.48
C GLY A 81 -1.22 -17.90 -6.14
N ARG A 82 -1.79 -16.79 -5.69
CA ARG A 82 -3.02 -16.23 -6.26
C ARG A 82 -2.69 -15.46 -7.55
N PRO A 83 -3.62 -15.40 -8.53
CA PRO A 83 -3.39 -14.74 -9.82
C PRO A 83 -3.51 -13.20 -9.70
N PHE A 84 -2.77 -12.62 -8.76
CA PHE A 84 -2.66 -11.19 -8.54
C PHE A 84 -1.28 -10.74 -9.00
N PRO A 85 -1.12 -10.27 -10.24
CA PRO A 85 0.18 -9.88 -10.76
C PRO A 85 0.74 -8.69 -9.96
N LEU A 86 1.97 -8.84 -9.48
CA LEU A 86 2.68 -7.83 -8.70
C LEU A 86 3.80 -7.21 -9.53
N LEU A 87 3.87 -5.89 -9.54
CA LEU A 87 5.00 -5.12 -10.04
C LEU A 87 5.91 -4.78 -8.87
N GLN A 88 7.17 -5.17 -8.98
CA GLN A 88 8.21 -4.71 -8.08
C GLN A 88 8.70 -3.36 -8.56
N LEU A 89 8.62 -2.35 -7.70
CA LEU A 89 9.08 -0.99 -7.96
C LEU A 89 10.32 -0.68 -7.13
N LYS A 90 11.29 0.02 -7.73
CA LYS A 90 12.48 0.55 -7.05
C LYS A 90 12.50 2.07 -7.17
N ARG A 91 12.88 2.77 -6.09
CA ARG A 91 13.11 4.22 -6.14
C ARG A 91 14.46 4.52 -6.77
N VAL A 92 14.49 5.47 -7.70
CA VAL A 92 15.70 5.96 -8.38
C VAL A 92 16.19 7.26 -7.75
#